data_AF-A0A142XXH0-F1
#
_entry.id   AF-A0A142XXH0-F1
#
_cell.length_a   1.000
_cell.length_b   1.000
_cell.length_c   1.000
_cell.angle_alpha   90.00
_cell.angle_beta   90.00
_cell.angle_gamma   90.00
#
_symmetry.space_group_name_H-M   'P 1'
#
loop_
_entity.id
_entity.type
_entity.pdbx_description
1 polymer ?
#
loop_
_entity_poly.entity_id
_entity_poly.type
_entity_poly.pdbx_seq_one_letter_code
_entity_poly.pdbx_strand_id
1 'polypeptide(L)'
;MDEDAIHEPIALLHSLVPEVHRRIAGGIIDRFPRGGNFYSFIRRYHSVIGKDLRNQRGIEDCKDVLSELEFAALTANFFASLQYQVSTPTGKKIDFLAEFEQTGHVGIEVKRIREIPEPTSYNEEDQIHEINYSQKESFKFTGNIMAAMHQLMPDVPNVIYVKIESTVHEFYDAAVALNAIVQRVRNKDIDFLRKHKFDSTAQFLDHYQRMNLLVVRSKWGQSISSTGTDFNSNRIWRNEEAAIGLPENVVDIFRRGENWG
;
A
#
# COMPACT_ATOMS: atom_id res chain seq x y z
N MET A 1 23.54 -9.95 23.60
CA MET A 1 22.82 -8.85 22.93
C MET A 1 22.25 -8.01 24.05
N ASP A 2 22.52 -6.71 24.05
CA ASP A 2 22.06 -5.79 25.08
C ASP A 2 20.53 -5.68 25.00
N GLU A 3 19.80 -6.01 26.07
CA GLU A 3 18.32 -5.95 26.07
C GLU A 3 17.82 -4.53 25.80
N ASP A 4 18.61 -3.51 26.15
CA ASP A 4 18.31 -2.11 25.90
C ASP A 4 18.29 -1.74 24.40
N ALA A 5 19.04 -2.47 23.55
CA ALA A 5 19.06 -2.21 22.11
C ALA A 5 17.78 -2.66 21.39
N ILE A 6 16.95 -3.51 22.01
CA ILE A 6 15.76 -4.12 21.41
C ILE A 6 14.54 -3.19 21.53
N HIS A 7 14.51 -2.28 22.49
CA HIS A 7 13.35 -1.39 22.73
C HIS A 7 13.43 -0.04 22.01
N GLU A 8 14.61 0.33 21.53
CA GLU A 8 14.89 1.64 20.93
C GLU A 8 14.04 1.98 19.68
N PRO A 9 13.80 1.08 18.68
CA PRO A 9 13.00 1.43 17.50
C PRO A 9 11.56 1.84 17.82
N ILE A 10 10.90 1.09 18.69
CA ILE A 10 9.50 1.31 19.06
C ILE A 10 9.40 2.63 19.84
N ALA A 11 10.27 2.83 20.83
CA ALA A 11 10.34 4.08 21.58
C ALA A 11 10.58 5.30 20.67
N LEU A 12 11.48 5.15 19.70
CA LEU A 12 11.78 6.17 18.71
C LEU A 12 10.55 6.51 17.86
N LEU A 13 9.82 5.52 17.36
CA LEU A 13 8.57 5.75 16.61
C LEU A 13 7.48 6.40 17.47
N HIS A 14 7.27 5.93 18.70
CA HIS A 14 6.33 6.56 19.64
C HIS A 14 6.67 8.02 19.91
N SER A 15 7.97 8.37 19.95
CA SER A 15 8.42 9.75 20.12
C SER A 15 8.09 10.65 18.92
N LEU A 16 7.94 10.07 17.72
CA LEU A 16 7.64 10.80 16.48
C LEU A 16 6.15 11.08 16.30
N VAL A 17 5.28 10.24 16.88
CA VAL A 17 3.83 10.39 16.74
C VAL A 17 3.32 11.52 17.63
N PRO A 18 2.55 12.49 17.08
CA PRO A 18 1.87 13.50 17.88
C PRO A 18 1.06 12.85 19.01
N GLU A 19 1.08 13.44 20.20
CA GLU A 19 0.45 12.84 21.40
C GLU A 19 -1.02 12.46 21.18
N VAL A 20 -1.77 13.32 20.46
CA VAL A 20 -3.17 13.10 20.07
C VAL A 20 -3.41 11.83 19.24
N HIS A 21 -2.38 11.28 18.59
CA HIS A 21 -2.47 10.10 17.75
C HIS A 21 -1.80 8.86 18.37
N ARG A 22 -1.06 9.00 19.48
CA ARG A 22 -0.27 7.91 20.08
C ARG A 22 -1.09 6.68 20.43
N ARG A 23 -2.33 6.84 20.91
CA ARG A 23 -3.16 5.69 21.27
C ARG A 23 -3.44 4.76 20.08
N ILE A 24 -3.73 5.33 18.92
CA ILE A 24 -4.08 4.57 17.70
C ILE A 24 -2.80 4.11 16.99
N ALA A 25 -1.80 4.99 16.89
CA ALA A 25 -0.53 4.64 16.27
C ALA A 25 0.24 3.61 17.09
N GLY A 26 0.13 3.66 18.43
CA GLY A 26 0.87 2.79 19.33
C GLY A 26 0.56 1.33 19.12
N GLY A 27 -0.73 0.97 19.02
CA GLY A 27 -1.12 -0.41 18.70
C GLY A 27 -0.62 -0.90 17.33
N ILE A 28 -0.36 0.01 16.39
CA ILE A 28 0.26 -0.33 15.10
C ILE A 28 1.78 -0.50 15.26
N ILE A 29 2.45 0.46 15.90
CA ILE A 29 3.90 0.51 16.12
C ILE A 29 4.38 -0.67 16.96
N ASP A 30 3.61 -1.06 17.98
CA ASP A 30 3.97 -2.15 18.89
C ASP A 30 4.03 -3.52 18.20
N ARG A 31 3.46 -3.63 16.99
CA ARG A 31 3.54 -4.83 16.13
C ARG A 31 4.74 -4.83 15.20
N PHE A 32 5.50 -3.76 15.12
CA PHE A 32 6.67 -3.70 14.26
C PHE A 32 7.84 -4.51 14.84
N PRO A 33 8.69 -5.11 13.98
CA PRO A 33 9.85 -5.85 14.43
C PRO A 33 10.81 -4.93 15.19
N ARG A 34 11.37 -5.46 16.26
CA ARG A 34 12.23 -4.72 17.21
C ARG A 34 13.69 -4.58 16.79
N GLY A 35 14.08 -5.11 15.63
CA GLY A 35 15.48 -5.12 15.19
C GLY A 35 15.64 -5.33 13.69
N GLY A 36 16.87 -5.63 13.27
CA GLY A 36 17.22 -5.93 11.87
C GLY A 36 17.20 -4.72 10.94
N ASN A 37 16.93 -4.98 9.66
CA ASN A 37 16.99 -3.95 8.62
C ASN A 37 15.94 -2.86 8.82
N PHE A 38 14.79 -3.18 9.42
CA PHE A 38 13.75 -2.20 9.70
C PHE A 38 14.20 -1.15 10.73
N TYR A 39 14.90 -1.55 11.80
CA TYR A 39 15.44 -0.59 12.76
C TYR A 39 16.45 0.37 12.09
N SER A 40 17.34 -0.18 11.27
CA SER A 40 18.30 0.62 10.49
C SER A 40 17.59 1.60 9.55
N PHE A 41 16.48 1.17 8.94
CA PHE A 41 15.61 2.01 8.11
C PHE A 41 14.99 3.15 8.92
N ILE A 42 14.35 2.87 10.06
CA ILE A 42 13.73 3.88 10.92
C ILE A 42 14.77 4.91 11.39
N ARG A 43 15.96 4.47 11.82
CA ARG A 43 17.03 5.38 12.22
C ARG A 43 17.49 6.28 11.08
N ARG A 44 17.68 5.72 9.88
CA ARG A 44 18.12 6.46 8.70
C ARG A 44 17.12 7.54 8.28
N TYR A 45 15.82 7.22 8.31
CA TYR A 45 14.76 8.11 7.84
C TYR A 45 13.98 8.80 8.96
N HIS A 46 14.46 8.72 10.20
CA HIS A 46 13.79 9.25 11.40
C HIS A 46 13.27 10.68 11.23
N SER A 47 14.11 11.59 10.72
CA SER A 47 13.72 12.98 10.53
C SER A 47 12.62 13.17 9.48
N VAL A 48 12.65 12.36 8.41
CA VAL A 48 11.65 12.43 7.32
C VAL A 48 10.32 11.87 7.81
N ILE A 49 10.34 10.65 8.37
CA ILE A 49 9.17 10.00 8.96
C ILE A 49 8.53 10.90 10.03
N GLY A 50 9.34 11.47 10.92
CA GLY A 50 8.86 12.38 11.95
C GLY A 50 8.23 13.65 11.38
N LYS A 51 8.81 14.21 10.32
CA LYS A 51 8.23 15.37 9.62
C LYS A 51 6.88 15.01 9.02
N ASP A 52 6.77 13.85 8.37
CA ASP A 52 5.53 13.44 7.72
C ASP A 52 4.44 13.17 8.75
N LEU A 53 4.73 12.44 9.83
CA LEU A 53 3.77 12.18 10.91
C LEU A 53 3.28 13.48 11.59
N ARG A 54 4.16 14.47 11.79
CA ARG A 54 3.79 15.76 12.41
C ARG A 54 2.99 16.66 11.48
N ASN A 55 3.17 16.56 10.17
CA ASN A 55 2.48 17.40 9.19
C ASN A 55 1.09 16.88 8.82
N GLN A 56 0.71 15.68 9.26
CA GLN A 56 -0.61 15.13 9.01
C GLN A 56 -1.69 15.88 9.79
N ARG A 57 -2.79 16.18 9.11
CA ARG A 57 -3.89 16.99 9.67
C ARG A 57 -4.88 16.19 10.48
N GLY A 58 -4.93 14.88 10.28
CA GLY A 58 -5.85 14.00 10.97
C GLY A 58 -5.34 12.57 11.06
N ILE A 59 -6.08 11.76 11.82
CA ILE A 59 -5.70 10.39 12.13
C ILE A 59 -5.60 9.50 10.87
N GLU A 60 -6.47 9.71 9.88
CA GLU A 60 -6.45 8.93 8.65
C GLU A 60 -5.20 9.22 7.80
N ASP A 61 -4.73 10.46 7.78
CA ASP A 61 -3.50 10.78 7.05
C ASP A 61 -2.26 10.25 7.81
N CYS A 62 -2.31 10.20 9.16
CA CYS A 62 -1.30 9.45 9.93
C CYS A 62 -1.31 7.95 9.60
N LYS A 63 -2.49 7.33 9.45
CA LYS A 63 -2.59 5.91 9.08
C LYS A 63 -2.06 5.62 7.67
N ASP A 64 -2.06 6.60 6.77
CA ASP A 64 -1.44 6.47 5.46
C ASP A 64 0.08 6.30 5.61
N VAL A 65 0.74 7.21 6.35
CA VAL A 65 2.18 7.09 6.69
C VAL A 65 2.47 5.80 7.46
N LEU A 66 1.64 5.43 8.44
CA LEU A 66 1.83 4.18 9.18
C LEU A 66 1.69 2.93 8.29
N SER A 67 0.93 3.00 7.20
CA SER A 67 0.82 1.89 6.26
C SER A 67 2.04 1.76 5.36
N GLU A 68 2.71 2.86 5.02
CA GLU A 68 4.05 2.84 4.41
C GLU A 68 5.07 2.23 5.38
N LEU A 69 5.05 2.62 6.66
CA LEU A 69 5.95 2.05 7.67
C LEU A 69 5.68 0.57 7.92
N GLU A 70 4.42 0.15 7.91
CA GLU A 70 4.06 -1.26 7.99
C GLU A 70 4.60 -2.03 6.79
N PHE A 71 4.47 -1.48 5.58
CA PHE A 71 5.11 -2.07 4.40
C PHE A 71 6.63 -2.22 4.58
N ALA A 72 7.31 -1.19 5.07
CA ALA A 72 8.76 -1.25 5.32
C ALA A 72 9.13 -2.27 6.40
N ALA A 73 8.38 -2.32 7.50
CA ALA A 73 8.56 -3.30 8.59
C ALA A 73 8.50 -4.73 8.08
N LEU A 74 7.53 -4.97 7.22
CA LEU A 74 7.25 -6.25 6.62
C LEU A 74 8.28 -6.68 5.57
N THR A 75 8.94 -5.73 4.91
CA THR A 75 9.76 -6.02 3.71
C THR A 75 11.25 -5.76 3.86
N ALA A 76 11.70 -4.99 4.87
CA ALA A 76 13.08 -4.51 4.96
C ALA A 76 14.15 -5.63 4.99
N ASN A 77 13.81 -6.83 5.45
CA ASN A 77 14.74 -7.96 5.50
C ASN A 77 14.91 -8.69 4.15
N PHE A 78 14.07 -8.40 3.16
CA PHE A 78 14.13 -9.04 1.83
C PHE A 78 14.92 -8.23 0.81
N PHE A 79 15.24 -6.98 1.13
CA PHE A 79 15.93 -6.07 0.22
C PHE A 79 17.36 -5.83 0.69
N ALA A 80 18.28 -5.65 -0.26
CA ALA A 80 19.64 -5.22 0.01
C ALA A 80 19.64 -3.81 0.62
N SER A 81 18.79 -2.94 0.07
CA SER A 81 18.53 -1.61 0.63
C SER A 81 17.09 -1.17 0.36
N LEU A 82 16.56 -0.31 1.25
CA LEU A 82 15.24 0.30 1.09
C LEU A 82 15.37 1.81 1.28
N GLN A 83 15.05 2.57 0.25
CA GLN A 83 15.02 4.04 0.28
C GLN A 83 13.59 4.55 0.42
N TYR A 84 13.41 5.64 1.16
CA TYR A 84 12.09 6.22 1.46
C TYR A 84 11.92 7.59 0.80
N GLN A 85 10.77 7.83 0.17
CA GLN A 85 10.38 9.06 -0.53
C GLN A 85 11.38 9.54 -1.59
N VAL A 86 11.72 8.64 -2.52
CA VAL A 86 12.65 8.94 -3.60
C VAL A 86 11.97 9.83 -4.64
N SER A 87 12.65 10.91 -5.04
CA SER A 87 12.14 11.77 -6.11
C SER A 87 12.36 11.12 -7.47
N THR A 88 11.32 11.04 -8.27
CA THR A 88 11.38 10.54 -9.64
C THR A 88 11.91 11.63 -10.58
N PRO A 89 12.31 11.28 -11.82
CA PRO A 89 12.74 12.26 -12.82
C PRO A 89 11.69 13.35 -13.11
N THR A 90 10.41 13.09 -12.84
CA THR A 90 9.31 14.06 -13.01
C THR A 90 9.11 15.00 -11.81
N GLY A 91 9.93 14.87 -10.76
CA GLY A 91 9.83 15.63 -9.52
C GLY A 91 8.74 15.15 -8.55
N LYS A 92 7.95 14.14 -8.94
CA LYS A 92 7.05 13.42 -8.02
C LYS A 92 7.86 12.54 -7.08
N LYS A 93 7.26 12.09 -5.99
CA LYS A 93 7.89 11.14 -5.06
C LYS A 93 7.20 9.78 -5.16
N ILE A 94 8.01 8.74 -5.19
CA ILE A 94 7.58 7.37 -4.95
C ILE A 94 7.88 7.02 -3.50
N ASP A 95 7.01 6.24 -2.85
CA ASP A 95 7.17 5.96 -1.42
C ASP A 95 8.45 5.20 -1.15
N PHE A 96 8.79 4.20 -1.98
CA PHE A 96 10.02 3.43 -1.82
C PHE A 96 10.76 3.15 -3.12
N LEU A 97 12.08 3.05 -3.00
CA LEU A 97 12.95 2.41 -3.98
C LEU A 97 13.69 1.28 -3.28
N ALA A 98 13.31 0.04 -3.60
CA ALA A 98 13.94 -1.16 -3.04
C ALA A 98 15.06 -1.66 -3.97
N GLU A 99 16.21 -2.00 -3.41
CA GLU A 99 17.31 -2.63 -4.12
C GLU A 99 17.36 -4.12 -3.80
N PHE A 100 17.47 -4.94 -4.83
CA PHE A 100 17.62 -6.38 -4.76
C PHE A 100 19.00 -6.76 -5.29
N GLU A 101 19.72 -7.61 -4.55
CA GLU A 101 21.12 -7.97 -4.85
C GLU A 101 21.36 -8.42 -6.30
N GLN A 102 20.37 -9.09 -6.91
CA GLN A 102 20.51 -9.70 -8.24
C GLN A 102 19.68 -9.02 -9.33
N THR A 103 18.69 -8.20 -8.95
CA THR A 103 17.68 -7.70 -9.90
C THR A 103 17.65 -6.19 -10.03
N GLY A 104 18.47 -5.48 -9.25
CA GLY A 104 18.54 -4.01 -9.26
C GLY A 104 17.42 -3.37 -8.47
N HIS A 105 16.95 -2.22 -8.94
CA HIS A 105 15.97 -1.40 -8.22
C HIS A 105 14.53 -1.70 -8.64
N VAL A 106 13.60 -1.61 -7.69
CA VAL A 106 12.15 -1.67 -7.91
C VAL A 106 11.50 -0.52 -7.18
N GLY A 107 10.72 0.29 -7.93
CA GLY A 107 9.91 1.34 -7.36
C GLY A 107 8.66 0.76 -6.69
N ILE A 108 8.32 1.19 -5.48
CA ILE A 108 7.12 0.73 -4.79
C ILE A 108 6.30 1.92 -4.30
N GLU A 109 5.04 1.96 -4.72
CA GLU A 109 4.05 2.94 -4.27
C GLU A 109 3.03 2.26 -3.36
N VAL A 110 2.83 2.78 -2.15
CA VAL A 110 1.93 2.24 -1.13
C VAL A 110 0.64 3.05 -1.09
N LYS A 111 -0.51 2.38 -1.20
CA LYS A 111 -1.83 2.98 -1.05
C LYS A 111 -2.62 2.27 0.04
N ARG A 112 -3.54 3.01 0.65
CA ARG A 112 -4.46 2.49 1.66
C ARG A 112 -5.90 2.67 1.22
N ILE A 113 -6.70 1.61 1.34
CA ILE A 113 -8.15 1.68 1.31
C ILE A 113 -8.61 1.82 2.76
N ARG A 114 -9.04 3.05 3.09
CA ARG A 114 -9.44 3.44 4.43
C ARG A 114 -10.68 2.67 4.87
N GLU A 115 -10.76 2.36 6.15
CA GLU A 115 -11.98 1.88 6.77
C GLU A 115 -13.07 2.95 6.63
N ILE A 116 -14.23 2.55 6.12
CA ILE A 116 -15.40 3.42 6.15
C ILE A 116 -15.98 3.25 7.55
N PRO A 117 -16.15 4.32 8.34
CA PRO A 117 -16.95 4.22 9.54
C PRO A 117 -18.31 3.68 9.10
N GLU A 118 -18.69 2.50 9.58
CA GLU A 118 -20.02 1.97 9.30
C GLU A 118 -21.04 3.09 9.52
N PRO A 119 -22.03 3.29 8.63
CA PRO A 119 -23.16 4.13 9.01
C PRO A 119 -23.70 3.55 10.31
N THR A 120 -23.59 4.31 11.40
CA THR A 120 -23.90 3.90 12.78
C THR A 120 -25.40 3.70 13.03
N SER A 121 -26.10 3.04 12.11
CA SER A 121 -27.51 2.72 12.22
C SER A 121 -27.72 1.26 11.85
N TYR A 122 -27.08 0.38 12.61
CA TYR A 122 -27.67 -0.93 12.88
C TYR A 122 -28.83 -0.68 13.85
N ASN A 123 -29.96 -0.20 13.33
CA ASN A 123 -31.21 -0.31 14.08
C ASN A 123 -31.60 -1.77 13.98
N GLU A 124 -31.49 -2.51 15.09
CA GLU A 124 -31.81 -3.95 15.17
C GLU A 124 -33.26 -4.28 14.74
N GLU A 125 -34.11 -3.26 14.57
CA GLU A 125 -35.49 -3.39 14.10
C GLU A 125 -35.64 -3.34 12.56
N ASP A 126 -34.63 -2.87 11.82
CA ASP A 126 -34.67 -2.83 10.35
C ASP A 126 -34.08 -4.12 9.76
N GLN A 127 -34.98 -5.07 9.58
CA GLN A 127 -34.82 -6.34 8.87
C GLN A 127 -33.80 -6.28 7.71
N ILE A 128 -32.78 -7.15 7.76
CA ILE A 128 -31.96 -7.63 6.62
C ILE A 128 -31.96 -6.67 5.43
N HIS A 129 -31.47 -5.45 5.63
CA HIS A 129 -31.15 -4.61 4.50
C HIS A 129 -29.88 -5.21 3.91
N GLU A 130 -30.03 -5.83 2.73
CA GLU A 130 -28.90 -6.13 1.84
C GLU A 130 -27.94 -4.95 1.95
N ILE A 131 -26.70 -5.21 2.42
CA ILE A 131 -25.63 -4.23 2.39
C ILE A 131 -25.51 -3.89 0.91
N ASN A 132 -26.19 -2.83 0.50
CA ASN A 132 -26.24 -2.38 -0.88
C ASN A 132 -24.85 -1.87 -1.16
N TYR A 133 -24.01 -2.79 -1.59
CA TYR A 133 -22.62 -2.60 -1.98
C TYR A 133 -22.66 -1.61 -3.12
N SER A 134 -22.66 -0.33 -2.78
CA SER A 134 -22.94 0.68 -3.77
C SER A 134 -21.76 0.64 -4.74
N GLN A 135 -22.03 0.63 -6.04
CA GLN A 135 -21.00 0.71 -7.10
C GLN A 135 -20.01 1.88 -6.88
N LYS A 136 -20.31 2.80 -5.96
CA LYS A 136 -19.41 3.86 -5.52
C LYS A 136 -18.13 3.38 -4.83
N GLU A 137 -18.12 2.17 -4.28
CA GLU A 137 -17.00 1.66 -3.47
C GLU A 137 -15.83 1.17 -4.34
N SER A 138 -16.09 0.47 -5.44
CA SER A 138 -15.06 0.08 -6.41
C SER A 138 -14.33 1.28 -7.05
N PHE A 139 -14.95 2.47 -7.06
CA PHE A 139 -14.28 3.70 -7.50
C PHE A 139 -13.12 4.12 -6.59
N LYS A 140 -13.07 3.66 -5.33
CA LYS A 140 -11.95 3.97 -4.42
C LYS A 140 -10.66 3.31 -4.88
N PHE A 141 -10.73 2.02 -5.25
CA PHE A 141 -9.59 1.32 -5.87
C PHE A 141 -9.18 1.99 -7.17
N THR A 142 -10.16 2.36 -7.99
CA THR A 142 -9.90 3.06 -9.26
C THR A 142 -9.12 4.35 -9.02
N GLY A 143 -9.58 5.20 -8.10
CA GLY A 143 -8.89 6.44 -7.74
C GLY A 143 -7.46 6.21 -7.25
N ASN A 144 -7.27 5.26 -6.34
CA ASN A 144 -5.96 4.96 -5.76
C ASN A 144 -4.97 4.38 -6.78
N ILE A 145 -5.39 3.43 -7.62
CA ILE A 145 -4.54 2.84 -8.66
C ILE A 145 -4.15 3.91 -9.69
N MET A 146 -5.12 4.70 -10.18
CA MET A 146 -4.86 5.76 -11.15
C MET A 146 -3.93 6.84 -10.58
N ALA A 147 -4.06 7.19 -9.30
CA ALA A 147 -3.17 8.13 -8.63
C ALA A 147 -1.75 7.56 -8.45
N ALA A 148 -1.62 6.29 -8.08
CA ALA A 148 -0.32 5.62 -7.94
C ALA A 148 0.44 5.53 -9.27
N MET A 149 -0.26 5.28 -10.39
CA MET A 149 0.35 5.22 -11.72
C MET A 149 1.11 6.50 -12.08
N HIS A 150 0.67 7.65 -11.58
CA HIS A 150 1.33 8.95 -11.79
C HIS A 150 2.68 9.07 -11.11
N GLN A 151 2.99 8.24 -10.12
CA GLN A 151 4.21 8.28 -9.30
C GLN A 151 5.24 7.22 -9.72
N LEU A 152 4.88 6.31 -10.62
CA LEU A 152 5.76 5.23 -11.09
C LEU A 152 6.97 5.78 -11.86
N MET A 153 8.12 5.15 -11.65
CA MET A 153 9.37 5.51 -12.31
C MET A 153 9.44 4.88 -13.71
N PRO A 154 9.95 5.60 -14.73
CA PRO A 154 9.98 5.10 -16.10
C PRO A 154 11.01 3.98 -16.35
N ASP A 155 12.12 3.99 -15.62
CA ASP A 155 13.32 3.18 -15.96
C ASP A 155 13.58 2.00 -15.00
N VAL A 156 12.63 1.71 -14.10
CA VAL A 156 12.70 0.56 -13.18
C VAL A 156 11.35 -0.16 -13.14
N PRO A 157 11.31 -1.47 -12.80
CA PRO A 157 10.06 -2.13 -12.49
C PRO A 157 9.33 -1.44 -11.34
N ASN A 158 8.01 -1.33 -11.41
CA ASN A 158 7.21 -0.73 -10.34
C ASN A 158 6.12 -1.65 -9.79
N VAL A 159 5.94 -1.57 -8.47
CA VAL A 159 4.90 -2.28 -7.73
C VAL A 159 3.97 -1.27 -7.08
N ILE A 160 2.66 -1.47 -7.23
CA ILE A 160 1.65 -0.77 -6.44
C ILE A 160 1.21 -1.73 -5.33
N TYR A 161 1.45 -1.36 -4.08
CA TYR A 161 1.02 -2.11 -2.90
C TYR A 161 -0.20 -1.44 -2.28
N VAL A 162 -1.32 -2.14 -2.19
CA VAL A 162 -2.58 -1.63 -1.64
C VAL A 162 -2.92 -2.39 -0.37
N LYS A 163 -2.92 -1.68 0.76
CA LYS A 163 -3.43 -2.20 2.03
C LYS A 163 -4.90 -1.87 2.18
N ILE A 164 -5.74 -2.87 2.39
CA ILE A 164 -7.16 -2.72 2.66
C ILE A 164 -7.37 -2.84 4.17
N GLU A 165 -7.76 -1.72 4.79
CA GLU A 165 -8.20 -1.71 6.19
C GLU A 165 -9.71 -1.80 6.33
N SER A 166 -10.43 -1.58 5.24
CA SER A 166 -11.88 -1.66 5.22
C SER A 166 -12.38 -3.09 5.47
N THR A 167 -13.41 -3.21 6.31
CA THR A 167 -14.12 -4.47 6.60
C THR A 167 -15.14 -4.85 5.53
N VAL A 168 -15.54 -3.90 4.67
CA VAL A 168 -16.44 -4.20 3.55
C VAL A 168 -15.69 -4.63 2.28
N HIS A 169 -14.49 -4.09 2.01
CA HIS A 169 -13.78 -4.32 0.74
C HIS A 169 -13.01 -5.64 0.69
N GLU A 170 -13.25 -6.39 -0.37
CA GLU A 170 -12.55 -7.62 -0.68
C GLU A 170 -11.32 -7.36 -1.54
N PHE A 171 -10.39 -8.30 -1.57
CA PHE A 171 -9.24 -8.21 -2.48
C PHE A 171 -9.66 -8.31 -3.95
N TYR A 172 -10.79 -8.97 -4.27
CA TYR A 172 -11.31 -9.06 -5.64
C TYR A 172 -11.77 -7.71 -6.20
N ASP A 173 -12.16 -6.76 -5.33
CA ASP A 173 -12.56 -5.41 -5.76
C ASP A 173 -11.44 -4.67 -6.49
N ALA A 174 -10.19 -4.91 -6.08
CA ALA A 174 -9.02 -4.35 -6.75
C ALA A 174 -8.87 -4.91 -8.18
N ALA A 175 -9.10 -6.21 -8.37
CA ALA A 175 -9.06 -6.87 -9.67
C ALA A 175 -10.17 -6.35 -10.60
N VAL A 176 -11.39 -6.25 -10.07
CA VAL A 176 -12.55 -5.71 -10.79
C VAL A 176 -12.29 -4.26 -11.19
N ALA A 177 -11.76 -3.44 -10.28
CA ALA A 177 -11.38 -2.06 -10.57
C ALA A 177 -10.30 -1.97 -11.67
N LEU A 178 -9.24 -2.77 -11.59
CA LEU A 178 -8.17 -2.79 -12.59
C LEU A 178 -8.72 -3.17 -13.98
N ASN A 179 -9.54 -4.21 -14.06
CA ASN A 179 -10.20 -4.61 -15.30
C ASN A 179 -11.12 -3.51 -15.84
N ALA A 180 -11.89 -2.86 -14.97
CA ALA A 180 -12.77 -1.76 -15.37
C ALA A 180 -11.99 -0.56 -15.92
N ILE A 181 -10.84 -0.21 -15.34
CA ILE A 181 -9.92 0.82 -15.86
C ILE A 181 -9.49 0.46 -17.28
N VAL A 182 -8.96 -0.76 -17.48
CA VAL A 182 -8.45 -1.23 -18.78
C VAL A 182 -9.56 -1.22 -19.83
N GLN A 183 -10.77 -1.69 -19.49
CA GLN A 183 -11.91 -1.67 -20.41
C GLN A 183 -12.32 -0.25 -20.81
N ARG A 184 -12.38 0.68 -19.86
CA ARG A 184 -12.68 2.10 -20.16
C ARG A 184 -11.64 2.73 -21.08
N VAL A 185 -10.36 2.45 -20.84
CA VAL A 185 -9.24 2.91 -21.67
C VAL A 185 -9.36 2.35 -23.09
N ARG A 186 -9.65 1.05 -23.25
CA ARG A 186 -9.86 0.39 -24.55
C ARG A 186 -11.04 1.00 -25.32
N ASN A 187 -12.09 1.36 -24.60
CA ASN A 187 -13.26 2.06 -25.15
C ASN A 187 -13.01 3.56 -25.42
N LYS A 188 -11.79 4.06 -25.19
CA LYS A 188 -11.40 5.47 -25.36
C LYS A 188 -12.30 6.43 -24.57
N ASP A 189 -12.67 6.05 -23.33
CA ASP A 189 -13.42 6.91 -22.40
C ASP A 189 -12.55 8.11 -21.96
N ILE A 190 -12.52 9.18 -22.77
CA ILE A 190 -11.66 10.34 -22.55
C ILE A 190 -12.07 11.13 -21.30
N ASP A 191 -13.36 11.18 -20.97
CA ASP A 191 -13.83 11.90 -19.79
C ASP A 191 -13.39 11.19 -18.50
N PHE A 192 -13.39 9.85 -18.50
CA PHE A 192 -12.77 9.07 -17.42
C PHE A 192 -11.27 9.36 -17.28
N LEU A 193 -10.51 9.37 -18.38
CA LEU A 193 -9.08 9.67 -18.35
C LEU A 193 -8.81 11.09 -17.81
N ARG A 194 -9.53 12.09 -18.31
CA ARG A 194 -9.39 13.48 -17.87
C ARG A 194 -9.72 13.64 -16.39
N LYS A 195 -10.76 12.96 -15.89
CA LYS A 195 -11.10 12.93 -14.45
C LYS A 195 -9.93 12.43 -13.59
N HIS A 196 -9.15 11.49 -14.12
CA HIS A 196 -7.96 10.93 -13.47
C HIS A 196 -6.65 11.59 -13.91
N LYS A 197 -6.72 12.79 -14.51
CA LYS A 197 -5.57 13.60 -14.93
C LYS A 197 -4.67 12.90 -15.94
N PHE A 198 -5.26 12.10 -16.82
CA PHE A 198 -4.63 11.63 -18.04
C PHE A 198 -5.17 12.42 -19.23
N ASP A 199 -4.26 13.01 -20.00
CA ASP A 199 -4.54 13.84 -21.16
C ASP A 199 -4.97 13.00 -22.37
N SER A 200 -4.54 11.75 -22.45
CA SER A 200 -4.83 10.85 -23.56
C SER A 200 -4.71 9.36 -23.19
N THR A 201 -5.26 8.49 -24.03
CA THR A 201 -5.06 7.03 -23.95
C THR A 201 -3.59 6.66 -24.04
N ALA A 202 -2.81 7.34 -24.89
CA ALA A 202 -1.37 7.06 -25.04
C ALA A 202 -0.59 7.36 -23.76
N GLN A 203 -0.89 8.48 -23.10
CA GLN A 203 -0.28 8.80 -21.80
C GLN A 203 -0.67 7.78 -20.73
N PHE A 204 -1.94 7.34 -20.69
CA PHE A 204 -2.33 6.27 -19.78
C PHE A 204 -1.55 4.98 -20.05
N LEU A 205 -1.46 4.54 -21.32
CA LEU A 205 -0.76 3.32 -21.67
C LEU A 205 0.73 3.38 -21.31
N ASP A 206 1.38 4.51 -21.56
CA ASP A 206 2.76 4.75 -21.13
C ASP A 206 2.93 4.57 -19.60
N HIS A 207 2.02 5.11 -18.79
CA HIS A 207 2.04 4.90 -17.34
C HIS A 207 1.66 3.46 -16.93
N TYR A 208 0.71 2.85 -17.62
CA TYR A 208 0.28 1.46 -17.36
C TYR A 208 1.42 0.48 -17.61
N GLN A 209 2.16 0.65 -18.69
CA GLN A 209 3.33 -0.17 -19.03
C GLN A 209 4.49 -0.05 -18.02
N ARG A 210 4.50 0.97 -17.15
CA ARG A 210 5.47 1.08 -16.04
C ARG A 210 5.06 0.26 -14.82
N MET A 211 3.78 -0.07 -14.68
CA MET A 211 3.28 -0.87 -13.57
C MET A 211 3.51 -2.35 -13.87
N ASN A 212 4.26 -3.05 -13.02
CA ASN A 212 4.52 -4.48 -13.16
C ASN A 212 3.56 -5.34 -12.37
N LEU A 213 3.29 -4.93 -11.13
CA LEU A 213 2.61 -5.74 -10.15
C LEU A 213 1.68 -4.88 -9.30
N LEU A 214 0.44 -5.31 -9.18
CA LEU A 214 -0.48 -4.84 -8.16
C LEU A 214 -0.50 -5.89 -7.04
N VAL A 215 -0.13 -5.48 -5.83
CA VAL A 215 -0.16 -6.32 -4.62
C VAL A 215 -1.25 -5.78 -3.73
N VAL A 216 -2.14 -6.63 -3.24
CA VAL A 216 -3.23 -6.25 -2.35
C VAL A 216 -3.16 -7.09 -1.09
N ARG A 217 -3.10 -6.43 0.06
CA ARG A 217 -3.18 -7.05 1.38
C ARG A 217 -4.49 -6.64 2.03
N SER A 218 -5.34 -7.60 2.38
CA SER A 218 -6.61 -7.33 3.06
C SER A 218 -6.63 -7.96 4.45
N LYS A 219 -7.32 -7.30 5.39
CA LYS A 219 -7.72 -7.92 6.66
C LYS A 219 -9.05 -8.66 6.57
N TRP A 220 -9.76 -8.48 5.46
CA TRP A 220 -11.05 -9.11 5.22
C TRP A 220 -10.93 -10.64 5.28
N GLY A 221 -11.81 -11.29 6.03
CA GLY A 221 -11.82 -12.75 6.20
C GLY A 221 -11.02 -13.28 7.40
N GLN A 222 -10.17 -12.48 8.06
CA GLN A 222 -9.40 -12.92 9.24
C GLN A 222 -10.28 -13.36 10.42
N SER A 223 -11.47 -12.78 10.58
CA SER A 223 -12.41 -13.12 11.65
C SER A 223 -13.31 -14.31 11.34
N ILE A 224 -13.42 -14.73 10.06
CA ILE A 224 -14.44 -15.68 9.61
C ILE A 224 -13.91 -17.12 9.57
N SER A 225 -12.59 -17.32 9.44
CA SER A 225 -12.05 -18.67 9.35
C SER A 225 -11.62 -19.25 10.70
N SER A 226 -12.52 -20.03 11.29
CA SER A 226 -12.14 -21.07 12.27
C SER A 226 -11.34 -22.22 11.64
N THR A 227 -11.20 -22.23 10.31
CA THR A 227 -10.60 -23.31 9.52
C THR A 227 -9.08 -23.18 9.28
N GLY A 228 -8.42 -22.15 9.81
CA GLY A 228 -6.96 -22.00 9.73
C GLY A 228 -6.40 -21.73 8.32
N THR A 229 -7.24 -21.39 7.35
CA THR A 229 -6.80 -20.93 6.04
C THR A 229 -6.24 -19.51 6.17
N ASP A 230 -4.99 -19.32 5.75
CA ASP A 230 -4.25 -18.08 5.96
C ASP A 230 -4.77 -16.94 5.05
N PHE A 231 -5.70 -16.15 5.59
CA PHE A 231 -6.22 -14.95 4.94
C PHE A 231 -5.22 -13.76 5.01
N ASN A 232 -4.02 -13.94 5.57
CA ASN A 232 -2.97 -12.91 5.54
C ASN A 232 -2.13 -12.87 4.26
N SER A 233 -2.35 -13.79 3.31
CA SER A 233 -1.61 -13.75 2.04
C SER A 233 -1.94 -12.51 1.23
N ASN A 234 -0.88 -11.93 0.69
CA ASN A 234 -1.00 -10.95 -0.36
C ASN A 234 -1.65 -11.60 -1.60
N ARG A 235 -2.52 -10.86 -2.26
CA ARG A 235 -3.05 -11.19 -3.58
C ARG A 235 -2.31 -10.34 -4.61
N ILE A 236 -1.96 -10.95 -5.74
CA ILE A 236 -1.11 -10.30 -6.73
C ILE A 236 -1.75 -10.37 -8.12
N TRP A 237 -1.60 -9.30 -8.89
CA TRP A 237 -1.97 -9.23 -10.31
C TRP A 237 -0.79 -8.70 -11.10
N ARG A 238 -0.31 -9.50 -12.04
CA ARG A 238 0.75 -9.10 -12.97
C ARG A 238 0.17 -8.29 -14.10
N ASN A 239 0.94 -7.29 -14.53
CA ASN A 239 0.71 -6.63 -15.79
C ASN A 239 1.60 -7.28 -16.86
N GLU A 240 0.98 -8.07 -17.72
CA GLU A 240 1.68 -8.72 -18.85
C GLU A 240 2.11 -7.71 -19.93
N GLU A 241 1.60 -6.48 -19.88
CA GLU A 241 1.98 -5.40 -20.81
C GLU A 241 3.13 -4.52 -20.25
N ALA A 242 3.73 -4.88 -19.10
CA ALA A 242 4.81 -4.09 -18.50
C ALA A 242 6.06 -4.02 -19.42
N ALA A 243 6.61 -2.82 -19.61
CA ALA A 243 7.73 -2.56 -20.50
C ALA A 243 9.06 -3.14 -19.99
N ILE A 244 9.25 -3.18 -18.67
CA ILE A 244 10.40 -3.78 -18.01
C ILE A 244 9.89 -5.02 -17.30
N GLY A 245 10.58 -6.16 -17.38
CA GLY A 245 10.17 -7.37 -16.66
C GLY A 245 10.43 -7.27 -15.15
N LEU A 246 9.56 -7.87 -14.34
CA LEU A 246 9.79 -8.04 -12.89
C LEU A 246 10.21 -9.49 -12.62
N PRO A 247 11.42 -9.74 -12.10
CA PRO A 247 11.90 -11.11 -11.87
C PRO A 247 11.03 -11.93 -10.92
N GLU A 248 10.88 -13.23 -11.18
CA GLU A 248 9.97 -14.11 -10.42
C GLU A 248 10.32 -14.16 -8.93
N ASN A 249 11.61 -14.18 -8.58
CA ASN A 249 12.07 -14.18 -7.20
C ASN A 249 11.62 -12.93 -6.43
N VAL A 250 11.50 -11.78 -7.11
CA VAL A 250 10.95 -10.56 -6.53
C VAL A 250 9.43 -10.69 -6.34
N VAL A 251 8.73 -11.26 -7.32
CA VAL A 251 7.28 -11.49 -7.19
C VAL A 251 6.97 -12.47 -6.06
N ASP A 252 7.80 -13.49 -5.86
CA ASP A 252 7.67 -14.46 -4.77
C ASP A 252 7.76 -13.79 -3.39
N ILE A 253 8.62 -12.78 -3.23
CA ILE A 253 8.72 -12.01 -1.98
C ILE A 253 7.38 -11.32 -1.69
N PHE A 254 6.78 -10.67 -2.70
CA PHE A 254 5.47 -10.03 -2.55
C PHE A 254 4.34 -11.03 -2.39
N ARG A 255 4.42 -12.22 -3.00
CA ARG A 255 3.39 -13.27 -2.91
C ARG A 255 3.33 -13.84 -1.50
N ARG A 256 4.48 -14.10 -0.88
CA ARG A 256 4.56 -14.82 0.41
C ARG A 256 3.80 -14.10 1.50
N GLY A 257 4.04 -12.81 1.76
CA GLY A 257 3.26 -11.95 2.68
C GLY A 257 3.07 -12.40 4.15
N GLU A 258 3.32 -13.67 4.47
CA GLU A 258 2.81 -14.42 5.63
C GLU A 258 3.91 -14.74 6.67
N ASN A 259 5.20 -14.58 6.33
CA ASN A 259 6.33 -14.84 7.25
C ASN A 259 7.12 -13.56 7.59
N TRP A 260 6.40 -12.46 7.80
CA TRP A 260 7.01 -11.13 8.00
C TRP A 260 7.03 -10.69 9.48
N GLY A 261 6.68 -11.60 10.39
CA GLY A 261 6.69 -11.41 11.85
C GLY A 261 7.40 -12.53 12.57
#